data_AF-A0A519KZX0-F1
#
_entry.id   AF-A0A519KZX0-F1
#
_cell.length_a   1.000
_cell.length_b   1.000
_cell.length_c   1.000
_cell.angle_alpha   90.00
_cell.angle_beta   90.00
_cell.angle_gamma   90.00
#
_symmetry.space_group_name_H-M   'P 1'
#
loop_
_entity.id
_entity.type
_entity.pdbx_description
1 polymer ?
#
loop_
_entity_poly.entity_id
_entity_poly.type
_entity_poly.pdbx_seq_one_letter_code
_entity_poly.pdbx_strand_id
1 'polypeptide(L)' 'MVIGAGVLGLSSAAELAARGHAVTVIARFGPNASSAAAGMIAPAMESLIDGLS' A
#
# COMPACT_ATOMS: atom_id res chain seq x y z
N MET A 1 9.27 -9.51 -10.13
CA MET A 1 8.25 -10.19 -9.28
C MET A 1 8.03 -9.36 -8.03
N VAL A 2 6.78 -9.19 -7.61
CA VAL A 2 6.39 -8.42 -6.40
C VAL A 2 5.50 -9.29 -5.53
N ILE A 3 5.76 -9.32 -4.22
CA ILE A 3 4.96 -10.06 -3.25
C ILE A 3 4.12 -9.07 -2.43
N GLY A 4 2.80 -9.26 -2.45
CA GLY A 4 1.82 -8.43 -1.76
C GLY A 4 1.06 -7.48 -2.69
N ALA A 5 -0.27 -7.44 -2.53
CA ALA A 5 -1.19 -6.60 -3.29
C ALA A 5 -1.80 -5.45 -2.45
N GLY A 6 -1.07 -4.99 -1.42
CA GLY A 6 -1.37 -3.73 -0.74
C GLY A 6 -0.88 -2.54 -1.56
N VAL A 7 -1.19 -1.31 -1.11
CA VAL A 7 -0.90 -0.08 -1.86
C VAL A 7 0.59 0.06 -2.23
N LEU A 8 1.52 -0.26 -1.32
CA LEU A 8 2.95 -0.22 -1.61
C LEU A 8 3.37 -1.22 -2.70
N GLY A 9 2.85 -2.45 -2.66
CA GLY A 9 3.18 -3.51 -3.61
C GLY A 9 2.63 -3.19 -5.01
N LEU A 10 1.38 -2.73 -5.09
CA LEU A 10 0.77 -2.33 -6.36
C LEU A 10 1.41 -1.07 -6.95
N SER A 11 1.72 -0.05 -6.13
CA SER A 11 2.43 1.14 -6.60
C SER A 11 3.82 0.79 -7.16
N SER A 12 4.56 -0.09 -6.47
CA SER A 12 5.86 -0.56 -6.94
C SER A 12 5.75 -1.37 -8.24
N ALA A 13 4.76 -2.27 -8.33
CA ALA A 13 4.51 -3.06 -9.52
C ALA A 13 4.11 -2.19 -10.73
N ALA A 14 3.28 -1.17 -10.50
CA ALA A 14 2.85 -0.22 -11.53
C ALA A 14 4.03 0.57 -12.09
N GLU A 15 4.91 1.10 -11.23
CA GLU A 15 6.11 1.83 -11.65
C GLU A 15 7.06 0.93 -12.45
N LEU A 16 7.29 -0.30 -11.99
CA LEU A 16 8.14 -1.27 -12.71
C LEU A 16 7.55 -1.61 -14.08
N ALA A 17 6.23 -1.80 -14.18
CA ALA A 17 5.55 -2.05 -15.44
C ALA A 17 5.63 -0.83 -16.38
N ALA A 18 5.46 0.39 -15.87
CA ALA A 18 5.60 1.63 -16.65
C ALA A 18 7.00 1.79 -17.24
N ARG A 19 8.03 1.24 -16.59
CA ARG A 19 9.41 1.20 -17.09
C ARG A 19 9.69 0.05 -18.06
N GLY A 20 8.66 -0.70 -18.47
CA GLY A 20 8.77 -1.77 -19.46
C GLY A 20 9.19 -3.12 -18.89
N HIS A 21 9.19 -3.30 -17.56
CA HIS A 21 9.48 -4.60 -16.97
C HIS A 21 8.25 -5.51 -16.98
N ALA A 22 8.46 -6.80 -17.26
CA ALA A 22 7.44 -7.82 -17.03
C ALA A 22 7.30 -8.06 -15.52
N VAL A 23 6.15 -7.70 -14.94
CA VAL A 23 5.91 -7.81 -13.50
C VAL A 23 4.82 -8.83 -13.22
N THR A 24 5.14 -9.82 -12.39
CA THR A 24 4.18 -10.72 -11.76
C THR A 24 3.97 -10.30 -10.30
N VAL A 25 2.72 -10.11 -9.90
CA VAL A 25 2.32 -9.86 -8.51
C VAL A 25 1.76 -11.15 -7.91
N ILE A 26 2.26 -11.53 -6.74
CA ILE A 26 1.78 -12.68 -5.97
C ILE A 26 1.21 -12.18 -4.65
N ALA A 27 -0.05 -12.50 -4.36
CA ALA A 27 -0.70 -12.12 -3.10
C ALA A 27 -1.68 -13.19 -2.64
N ARG A 28 -1.99 -13.19 -1.34
CA ARG A 28 -3.10 -13.99 -0.82
C ARG A 28 -4.43 -13.38 -1.25
N PHE A 29 -5.44 -14.23 -1.44
CA PHE A 29 -6.81 -13.77 -1.64
C PHE A 29 -7.38 -13.16 -0.35
N GLY A 30 -8.19 -12.10 -0.50
CA GLY A 30 -8.89 -11.44 0.60
C GLY A 30 -8.37 -10.03 0.95
N PRO A 31 -8.95 -9.38 1.97
CA PRO A 31 -8.61 -8.02 2.39
C PRO A 31 -7.17 -7.93 2.89
N ASN A 32 -6.57 -6.75 2.72
CA ASN A 32 -5.22 -6.42 3.17
C ASN A 32 -5.22 -5.12 3.99
N ALA A 33 -4.09 -4.77 4.62
CA ALA A 33 -4.00 -3.57 5.46
C ALA A 33 -4.46 -2.29 4.72
N SER A 34 -4.14 -2.17 3.43
CA SER A 34 -4.55 -1.02 2.62
C SER A 34 -6.06 -0.94 2.39
N SER A 35 -6.77 -2.07 2.36
CA SER A 35 -8.25 -2.09 2.26
C SER A 35 -8.97 -1.67 3.54
N ALA A 36 -8.31 -1.77 4.69
CA ALA A 36 -8.85 -1.33 5.97
C ALA A 36 -8.44 0.12 6.32
N ALA A 37 -7.54 0.73 5.55
CA ALA A 37 -7.04 2.06 5.82
C ALA A 37 -8.10 3.13 5.49
N ALA A 38 -8.15 4.20 6.30
CA ALA A 38 -9.08 5.31 6.12
C ALA A 38 -8.82 6.17 4.86
N GLY A 39 -7.69 5.97 4.17
CA GLY A 39 -7.32 6.71 2.96
C GLY A 39 -6.75 8.11 3.20
N MET A 40 -6.56 8.52 4.46
CA MET A 40 -5.90 9.79 4.80
C MET A 40 -4.38 9.70 4.57
N ILE A 41 -3.77 10.78 4.08
CA ILE A 41 -2.32 10.92 3.90
C ILE A 41 -1.64 11.54 5.13
N ALA A 42 -2.42 12.11 6.05
CA ALA A 42 -1.97 12.72 7.31
C ALA A 42 -1.91 11.84 8.60
N PRO A 43 -2.10 10.50 8.61
CA PRO A 43 -2.71 9.81 9.76
C PRO A 43 -1.79 9.52 10.96
N ALA A 44 -0.46 9.56 10.82
CA ALA A 44 0.42 9.17 11.93
C ALA A 44 0.67 10.32 12.92
N MET A 45 0.94 11.53 12.44
CA MET A 45 1.30 12.66 13.30
C MET A 45 0.08 13.27 13.99
N GLU A 46 -1.03 13.47 13.25
CA GLU A 46 -2.27 14.05 13.81
C GLU A 46 -2.87 13.12 14.87
N SER A 47 -2.90 11.81 14.62
CA SER A 47 -3.41 10.84 15.60
C SER A 47 -2.53 10.70 16.85
N LEU A 48 -1.21 10.94 16.75
CA LEU A 48 -0.32 10.99 17.91
C LEU A 48 -0.58 12.23 18.78
N ILE A 49 -0.87 13.37 18.14
CA ILE A 49 -1.17 14.64 18.81
C ILE A 49 -2.51 14.55 19.56
N ASP A 50 -3.55 13.97 18.96
CA ASP A 50 -4.84 13.75 19.61
C ASP A 50 -4.75 12.85 20.86
N GLY A 51 -3.82 11.89 20.88
CA GLY A 51 -3.61 11.01 22.03
C GLY A 51 -2.83 11.64 23.20
N LEU A 52 -2.28 12.85 23.02
CA LEU A 52 -1.51 13.60 24.01
C LEU A 52 -2.34 14.68 24.73
N SER A 53 -3.57 14.97 24.27
CA SER A 53 -4.49 15.93 24.90
C SER A 53 -5.44 15.29 25.89
#